data_AF-A0A956QXR4-F1
#
_entry.id   AF-A0A956QXR4-F1
#
_cell.length_a   1.000
_cell.length_b   1.000
_cell.length_c   1.000
_cell.angle_alpha   90.00
_cell.angle_beta   90.00
_cell.angle_gamma   90.00
#
_symmetry.space_group_name_H-M   'P 1'
#
loop_
_entity.id
_entity.type
_entity.pdbx_description
1 polymer ?
#
loop_
_entity_poly.entity_id
_entity_poly.type
_entity_poly.pdbx_seq_one_letter_code
_entity_poly.pdbx_strand_id
1 'polypeptide(L)'
;RKGPLSHNVIYKLVARAGQLAELELSVHPHMLRHGKGYQLASLGMDTRSIQAYLGHKNIQHTVLYTKLDPARFKGFGKDIRI
;
A
#
# COMPACT_ATOMS: atom_id res chain seq x y z
N ARG A 1 25.64 -18.05 12.92
CA ARG A 1 25.15 -16.83 12.25
C ARG A 1 23.65 -16.67 12.57
N LYS A 2 23.26 -15.71 13.42
CA LYS A 2 21.86 -15.42 13.84
C LYS A 2 21.59 -13.91 13.98
N GLY A 3 22.41 -13.06 13.37
CA GLY A 3 22.24 -11.61 13.41
C GLY A 3 21.11 -11.14 12.48
N PRO A 4 20.56 -9.94 12.71
CA PRO A 4 19.55 -9.35 11.83
C PRO A 4 20.02 -9.29 10.37
N LEU A 5 19.08 -9.47 9.43
CA LEU A 5 19.37 -9.25 8.01
C LEU A 5 19.66 -7.77 7.76
N SER A 6 20.64 -7.49 6.91
CA SER A 6 20.89 -6.12 6.47
C SER A 6 19.83 -5.68 5.48
N HIS A 7 19.58 -4.37 5.45
CA HIS A 7 18.65 -3.76 4.51
C HIS A 7 18.96 -4.11 3.04
N ASN A 8 20.25 -4.14 2.68
CA ASN A 8 20.70 -4.49 1.34
C ASN A 8 20.37 -5.94 0.97
N VAL A 9 20.40 -6.87 1.92
CA VAL A 9 19.99 -8.26 1.67
C VAL A 9 18.51 -8.31 1.33
N ILE A 10 17.65 -7.62 2.08
CA ILE A 10 16.21 -7.56 1.79
C ILE A 10 15.94 -6.95 0.42
N TYR A 11 16.64 -5.86 0.06
CA TYR A 11 16.52 -5.26 -1.28
C TYR A 11 16.86 -6.25 -2.40
N LYS A 12 18.00 -6.95 -2.28
CA LYS A 12 18.43 -7.95 -3.28
C LYS A 12 17.45 -9.12 -3.37
N LEU A 13 16.91 -9.58 -2.24
CA LEU A 13 15.92 -10.65 -2.21
C LEU A 13 14.63 -10.26 -2.93
N VAL A 14 14.11 -9.06 -2.66
CA VAL A 14 12.89 -8.56 -3.31
C VAL A 14 13.11 -8.32 -4.80
N ALA A 15 14.25 -7.74 -5.20
CA ALA A 15 14.58 -7.55 -6.61
C ALA A 15 14.67 -8.88 -7.36
N ARG A 16 15.34 -9.89 -6.77
CA ARG A 16 15.40 -11.24 -7.34
C ARG A 16 14.03 -11.88 -7.44
N ALA A 17 13.18 -11.72 -6.42
CA ALA A 17 11.80 -12.22 -6.46
C ALA A 17 11.00 -11.57 -7.60
N GLY A 18 11.19 -10.27 -7.85
CA GLY A 18 10.58 -9.58 -8.99
C GLY A 18 11.03 -10.13 -10.35
N GLN A 19 12.32 -10.41 -10.50
CA GLN A 19 12.87 -11.05 -11.72
C GLN A 19 12.31 -12.45 -11.94
N LEU A 20 12.22 -13.27 -10.88
CA LEU A 20 11.65 -14.62 -10.95
C LEU A 20 10.15 -14.62 -11.25
N ALA A 21 9.44 -13.56 -10.85
CA ALA A 21 8.03 -13.34 -11.18
C ALA A 21 7.84 -12.67 -12.55
N GLU A 22 8.91 -12.48 -13.32
CA GLU A 22 8.89 -11.86 -14.66
C GLU A 22 8.22 -10.48 -14.69
N LEU A 23 8.36 -9.73 -13.59
CA LEU A 23 7.83 -8.38 -13.52
C LEU A 23 8.73 -7.44 -14.34
N GLU A 24 8.13 -6.71 -15.28
CA GLU A 24 8.82 -5.68 -16.09
C GLU A 24 9.30 -4.49 -15.23
N LEU A 25 8.81 -4.38 -14.00
CA LEU A 25 9.09 -3.32 -13.06
C LEU A 25 10.26 -3.69 -12.13
N SER A 26 11.13 -2.73 -11.84
CA SER A 26 12.18 -2.91 -10.82
C SER A 26 11.57 -2.91 -9.41
N VAL A 27 11.27 -4.11 -8.89
CA VAL A 27 10.62 -4.27 -7.57
C VAL A 27 11.61 -4.11 -6.42
N HIS A 28 11.21 -3.32 -5.42
CA HIS A 28 11.93 -3.16 -4.16
C HIS A 28 10.95 -3.10 -2.97
N PRO A 29 11.40 -3.24 -1.71
CA PRO A 29 10.51 -3.38 -0.55
C PRO A 29 9.44 -2.28 -0.41
N HIS A 30 9.79 -1.03 -0.72
CA HIS A 30 8.85 0.09 -0.67
C HIS A 30 7.73 -0.02 -1.73
N MET A 31 8.00 -0.60 -2.91
CA MET A 31 6.96 -0.87 -3.92
C MET A 31 5.91 -1.86 -3.40
N LEU A 32 6.34 -2.91 -2.68
CA LEU A 32 5.42 -3.88 -2.08
C LEU A 32 4.50 -3.19 -1.05
N ARG A 33 5.05 -2.26 -0.28
CA ARG A 33 4.29 -1.44 0.67
C ARG A 33 3.24 -0.57 -0.05
N HIS A 34 3.60 0.06 -1.17
CA HIS A 34 2.63 0.78 -2.00
C HIS A 34 1.55 -0.15 -2.56
N GLY A 35 1.95 -1.30 -3.12
CA GLY A 35 1.02 -2.31 -3.64
C GLY A 35 0.01 -2.74 -2.57
N LYS A 36 0.46 -2.97 -1.33
CA LYS A 36 -0.44 -3.29 -0.21
C LYS A 36 -1.40 -2.14 0.11
N GLY A 37 -0.92 -0.90 0.11
CA GLY A 37 -1.77 0.29 0.31
C GLY A 37 -2.87 0.41 -0.74
N TYR A 38 -2.52 0.29 -2.03
CA TYR A 38 -3.49 0.29 -3.13
C TYR A 38 -4.45 -0.90 -3.06
N GLN A 39 -3.97 -2.11 -2.74
CA GLN A 39 -4.83 -3.28 -2.56
C GLN A 39 -5.88 -3.05 -1.47
N LEU A 40 -5.49 -2.55 -0.30
CA LEU A 40 -6.43 -2.29 0.80
C LEU A 40 -7.45 -1.21 0.42
N ALA A 41 -7.01 -0.14 -0.24
CA ALA A 41 -7.91 0.90 -0.73
C ALA A 41 -8.91 0.34 -1.75
N SER A 42 -8.45 -0.50 -2.68
CA SER A 42 -9.32 -1.16 -3.67
C SER A 42 -10.33 -2.13 -3.06
N LEU A 43 -10.06 -2.65 -1.87
CA LEU A 43 -11.00 -3.47 -1.09
C LEU A 43 -11.99 -2.63 -0.27
N GLY A 44 -11.96 -1.30 -0.39
CA GLY A 44 -12.85 -0.40 0.33
C GLY A 44 -12.48 -0.20 1.80
N MET A 45 -11.26 -0.57 2.22
CA MET A 45 -10.80 -0.32 3.58
C MET A 45 -10.69 1.19 3.84
N ASP A 46 -11.08 1.62 5.04
CA ASP A 46 -11.04 3.04 5.38
C ASP A 46 -9.59 3.58 5.43
N THR A 47 -9.42 4.84 5.02
CA THR A 47 -8.10 5.47 4.91
C THR A 47 -7.34 5.53 6.24
N ARG A 48 -8.03 5.63 7.38
CA ARG A 48 -7.37 5.72 8.69
C ARG A 48 -6.88 4.35 9.16
N SER A 49 -7.61 3.27 8.91
CA SER A 49 -7.14 1.90 9.14
C SER A 49 -5.95 1.56 8.27
N ILE A 50 -5.96 1.94 6.99
CA ILE A 50 -4.79 1.76 6.11
C ILE A 50 -3.60 2.57 6.66
N GLN A 51 -3.82 3.81 7.12
CA GLN A 51 -2.77 4.66 7.69
C GLN A 51 -2.13 4.01 8.93
N ALA A 52 -2.96 3.51 9.85
CA ALA A 52 -2.52 2.86 11.08
C ALA A 52 -1.77 1.56 10.77
N TYR A 53 -2.32 0.72 9.89
CA TYR A 53 -1.71 -0.55 9.48
C TYR A 53 -0.33 -0.37 8.85
N LEU A 54 -0.18 0.62 7.96
CA LEU A 54 1.11 0.92 7.36
C LEU A 54 2.02 1.65 8.36
N GLY A 55 1.49 2.40 9.32
CA GLY A 55 2.28 3.25 10.23
C GLY A 55 2.71 4.55 9.57
N HIS A 56 1.85 5.16 8.75
CA HIS A 56 2.13 6.45 8.13
C HIS A 56 1.90 7.59 9.13
N LYS A 57 2.97 8.33 9.44
CA LYS A 57 2.89 9.54 10.26
C LYS A 57 2.05 10.63 9.59
N ASN A 58 2.25 10.84 8.29
CA ASN A 58 1.50 11.83 7.51
C ASN A 58 0.40 11.12 6.69
N ILE A 59 -0.86 11.49 6.94
CA ILE A 59 -2.01 10.94 6.22
C ILE A 59 -1.95 11.18 4.71
N GLN A 60 -1.24 12.23 4.26
CA GLN A 60 -1.09 12.53 2.84
C GLN A 60 -0.46 11.36 2.06
N HIS A 61 0.41 10.56 2.69
CA HIS A 61 1.01 9.38 2.05
C HIS A 61 -0.02 8.26 1.84
N THR A 62 -1.02 8.16 2.70
CA THR A 62 -2.08 7.14 2.60
C THR A 62 -3.20 7.57 1.65
N VAL A 63 -3.55 8.85 1.63
CA VAL A 63 -4.61 9.39 0.76
C VAL A 63 -4.30 9.16 -0.72
N LEU A 64 -3.02 9.06 -1.10
CA LEU A 64 -2.63 8.68 -2.47
C LEU A 64 -3.27 7.35 -2.91
N TYR A 65 -3.38 6.36 -2.04
CA TYR A 65 -3.95 5.06 -2.37
C TYR A 65 -5.45 5.11 -2.67
N THR A 66 -6.15 6.11 -2.13
CA THR A 66 -7.60 6.27 -2.24
C THR A 66 -8.00 7.27 -3.33
N LYS A 67 -7.05 7.77 -4.14
CA LYS A 67 -7.35 8.73 -5.21
C LYS A 67 -8.06 8.10 -6.41
N LEU A 68 -7.84 6.81 -6.63
CA LEU A 68 -8.35 6.07 -7.79
C LEU A 68 -9.64 5.29 -7.50
N ASP A 69 -10.28 5.52 -6.35
CA ASP A 69 -11.53 4.84 -6.01
C ASP A 69 -12.75 5.62 -6.56
N PRO A 70 -13.35 5.21 -7.70
CA PRO A 70 -14.54 5.87 -8.25
C PRO A 70 -15.78 5.67 -7.37
N ALA A 71 -15.78 4.68 -6.46
CA ALA A 71 -16.89 4.38 -5.57
C ALA A 71 -16.85 5.20 -4.27
N ARG A 72 -15.84 6.05 -4.07
CA ARG A 72 -15.62 6.81 -2.83
C ARG A 72 -16.84 7.62 -2.36
N PHE A 73 -17.66 8.12 -3.28
CA PHE A 73 -18.87 8.89 -2.97
C PHE A 73 -20.17 8.10 -3.19
N LYS A 74 -20.10 6.81 -3.53
CA LYS A 74 -21.28 5.99 -3.78
C LYS A 74 -22.08 5.85 -2.48
N GLY A 75 -23.25 6.49 -2.42
CA GLY A 75 -24.08 6.50 -1.22
C GLY A 75 -23.73 7.59 -0.22
N PHE A 76 -22.73 8.42 -0.50
CA PHE A 76 -22.38 9.55 0.37
C PHE A 76 -23.55 10.53 0.45
N GLY A 77 -24.03 10.77 1.66
CA GLY A 77 -25.14 11.69 1.90
C GLY A 77 -26.54 11.15 1.65
N LYS A 78 -26.70 9.88 1.22
CA LYS A 78 -28.05 9.31 0.97
C LYS A 78 -28.91 9.16 2.24
N ASP A 79 -28.27 9.05 3.40
CA ASP A 79 -28.94 8.91 4.69
C ASP A 79 -28.95 10.22 5.51
N ILE A 80 -28.41 11.32 4.96
CA ILE A 80 -28.44 12.62 5.63
C ILE A 80 -29.83 13.23 5.40
N ARG A 81 -30.72 13.08 6.38
CA ARG A 81 -31.95 13.88 6.49
C ARG A 81 -31.58 15.21 7.15
N ILE A 82 -31.66 16.29 6.37
CA ILE A 82 -31.60 17.68 6.87
C ILE A 82 -33.03 18.12 7.19
#